data_AF-A0A8S1RQ76-F1
#
_entry.id   AF-A0A8S1RQ76-F1
#
_cell.length_a   1.000
_cell.length_b   1.000
_cell.length_c   1.000
_cell.angle_alpha   90.00
_cell.angle_beta   90.00
_cell.angle_gamma   90.00
#
_symmetry.space_group_name_H-M   'P 1'
#
loop_
_entity.id
_entity.type
_entity.pdbx_description
1 polymer ?
#
loop_
_entity_poly.entity_id
_entity_poly.type
_entity_poly.pdbx_seq_one_letter_code
_entity_poly.pdbx_strand_id
1 'polypeptide(L)'
;MNCTYHIQKQASSICKAPHKCQCQRKLCVECLYDHGVDIIKQTVSIDRFRTMVIKKLQESKLDETSEITSQRMNFKFIISKFEIIITFGKNQKNLQNKYMI
;
A
#
# COMPACT_ATOMS: atom_id res chain seq x y z
N MET A 1 10.41 13.14 3.36
CA MET A 1 10.45 12.57 1.99
C MET A 1 11.42 13.41 1.18
N ASN A 2 12.27 12.81 0.34
CA ASN A 2 13.26 13.57 -0.44
C ASN A 2 12.66 14.12 -1.73
N CYS A 3 13.23 15.19 -2.26
CA CYS A 3 12.87 15.73 -3.56
C CYS A 3 13.36 14.83 -4.68
N THR A 4 12.54 14.68 -5.72
CA THR A 4 12.81 13.84 -6.90
C THR A 4 14.06 14.27 -7.65
N TYR A 5 14.31 15.58 -7.72
CA TYR A 5 15.44 16.15 -8.47
C TYR A 5 16.65 16.44 -7.58
N HIS A 6 16.40 16.63 -6.29
CA HIS A 6 17.42 16.94 -5.30
C HIS A 6 17.35 15.89 -4.19
N ILE A 7 17.98 14.73 -4.41
CA ILE A 7 17.89 13.56 -3.52
C ILE A 7 18.34 13.87 -2.09
N GLN A 8 19.27 14.81 -1.93
CA GLN A 8 19.77 15.27 -0.62
C GLN A 8 18.87 16.32 0.05
N LYS A 9 17.89 16.88 -0.67
CA LYS A 9 17.00 17.91 -0.15
C LYS A 9 15.65 17.32 0.19
N GLN A 10 15.13 17.71 1.35
CA GLN A 10 13.80 17.31 1.77
C GLN A 10 12.75 18.03 0.92
N ALA A 11 11.79 17.27 0.38
CA ALA A 11 10.61 17.84 -0.22
C ALA A 11 9.75 18.46 0.88
N SER A 12 9.22 19.65 0.63
CA SER A 12 8.33 20.37 1.55
C SER A 12 6.90 20.47 0.99
N SER A 13 6.75 20.34 -0.33
CA SER A 13 5.51 20.62 -1.04
C SER A 13 5.18 19.56 -2.08
N ILE A 14 3.89 19.44 -2.37
CA ILE A 14 3.33 18.64 -3.44
C ILE A 14 2.77 19.57 -4.51
N CYS A 15 3.20 19.40 -5.76
CA CYS A 15 2.63 20.07 -6.92
C CYS A 15 1.32 19.38 -7.35
N LYS A 16 0.28 20.15 -7.58
CA LYS A 16 -1.07 19.70 -7.99
C LYS A 16 -1.39 20.02 -9.44
N ALA A 17 -0.57 20.84 -10.11
CA ALA A 17 -0.87 21.28 -11.46
C ALA A 17 -0.98 20.07 -12.43
N PRO A 18 -1.76 20.18 -13.51
CA PRO A 18 -1.76 19.18 -14.55
C PRO A 18 -0.43 19.26 -15.32
N HIS A 19 0.44 18.26 -15.14
CA HIS A 19 1.72 18.17 -15.87
C HIS A 19 1.64 17.05 -16.90
N LYS A 20 2.19 17.26 -18.10
CA LYS A 20 2.41 16.18 -19.09
C LYS A 20 3.63 15.32 -18.76
N CYS A 21 4.47 15.76 -17.83
CA CYS A 21 5.64 15.02 -17.42
C CYS A 21 5.26 13.96 -16.36
N GLN A 22 5.93 12.81 -16.40
CA GLN A 22 5.82 11.75 -15.37
C GLN A 22 6.39 12.17 -14.01
N CYS A 23 6.77 13.44 -13.86
CA CYS A 23 7.56 13.88 -12.74
C CYS A 23 6.78 13.77 -11.44
N GLN A 24 7.41 13.10 -10.48
CA GLN A 24 6.86 12.82 -9.17
C GLN A 24 6.58 14.17 -8.47
N ARG A 25 5.33 14.35 -8.03
CA ARG A 25 4.77 15.62 -7.52
C ARG A 25 5.48 16.22 -6.30
N LYS A 26 6.54 15.61 -5.78
CA LYS A 26 7.24 15.98 -4.54
C LYS A 26 8.42 16.90 -4.86
N LEU A 27 8.31 18.17 -4.47
CA LEU A 27 9.30 19.20 -4.81
C LEU A 27 9.92 19.79 -3.54
N CYS A 28 11.22 20.06 -3.59
CA CYS A 28 11.87 20.97 -2.64
C CYS A 28 11.63 22.42 -3.07
N VAL A 29 11.97 23.36 -2.20
CA VAL A 29 11.77 24.80 -2.42
C VAL A 29 12.38 25.29 -3.74
N GLU A 30 13.60 24.85 -4.07
CA GLU A 30 14.27 25.25 -5.32
C GLU A 30 13.50 24.80 -6.55
N CYS A 31 13.06 23.55 -6.61
CA CYS A 31 12.24 23.08 -7.72
C CYS A 31 10.90 23.83 -7.84
N LEU A 32 10.34 24.33 -6.72
CA LEU A 32 9.11 25.13 -6.78
C LEU A 32 9.34 26.47 -7.48
N TYR A 33 10.51 27.09 -7.25
CA TYR A 33 10.90 28.32 -7.94
C TYR A 33 11.21 28.04 -9.41
N ASP A 34 12.02 27.01 -9.71
CA ASP A 34 12.46 26.71 -11.08
C ASP A 34 11.31 26.32 -12.01
N HIS A 35 10.29 25.63 -11.49
CA HIS A 35 9.15 25.23 -12.30
C HIS A 35 8.19 26.38 -12.64
N GLY A 36 8.39 27.59 -12.09
CA GLY A 36 7.60 28.78 -12.43
C GLY A 36 6.09 28.65 -12.19
N VAL A 37 5.69 27.67 -11.38
CA VAL A 37 4.27 27.40 -11.09
C VAL A 37 3.79 28.44 -10.08
N ASP A 38 2.54 28.92 -10.20
CA ASP A 38 1.89 29.72 -9.16
C ASP A 38 1.84 28.87 -7.87
N ILE A 39 2.85 29.06 -7.01
CA ILE A 39 3.12 28.21 -5.85
C ILE A 39 1.89 28.17 -4.95
N ILE A 40 1.20 29.30 -4.81
CA ILE A 40 0.05 29.43 -3.91
C ILE A 40 -1.14 28.62 -4.42
N LYS A 41 -1.42 28.64 -5.72
CA LYS A 41 -2.58 27.95 -6.30
C LYS A 41 -2.31 26.48 -6.58
N GLN A 42 -1.11 26.17 -7.07
CA GLN A 42 -0.78 24.88 -7.65
C GLN A 42 0.05 23.99 -6.73
N THR A 43 0.35 24.43 -5.51
CA THR A 43 1.07 23.58 -4.55
C THR A 43 0.27 23.41 -3.26
N VAL A 44 0.65 22.40 -2.48
CA VAL A 44 0.12 22.14 -1.16
C VAL A 44 1.27 21.61 -0.30
N SER A 45 1.32 22.00 0.97
CA SER A 45 2.32 21.42 1.87
C SER A 45 2.10 19.91 2.02
N ILE A 46 3.18 19.17 2.25
CA ILE A 46 3.10 17.72 2.44
C ILE A 46 2.18 17.36 3.62
N ASP A 47 2.21 18.12 4.70
CA ASP A 47 1.36 17.86 5.86
C ASP A 47 -0.12 18.04 5.53
N ARG A 48 -0.46 19.12 4.82
CA ARG A 48 -1.84 19.36 4.39
C ARG A 48 -2.31 18.30 3.39
N PHE A 49 -1.44 17.89 2.48
CA PHE A 49 -1.72 16.78 1.57
C PHE A 49 -1.97 15.47 2.34
N ARG A 50 -1.14 15.16 3.35
CA ARG A 50 -1.31 13.98 4.19
C ARG A 50 -2.65 13.98 4.90
N THR A 51 -3.05 15.09 5.50
CA THR A 51 -4.37 15.24 6.14
C THR A 51 -5.50 15.04 5.14
N MET A 52 -5.40 15.60 3.94
CA MET A 52 -6.39 15.41 2.88
C MET A 52 -6.52 13.94 2.45
N VAL A 53 -5.40 13.24 2.29
CA VAL A 53 -5.41 11.80 1.95
C VAL A 53 -6.06 10.99 3.06
N ILE A 54 -5.66 11.19 4.32
CA ILE A 54 -6.25 10.47 5.47
C ILE A 54 -7.76 10.72 5.54
N LYS A 55 -8.18 11.98 5.42
CA LYS A 55 -9.59 12.35 5.43
C LYS A 55 -10.37 11.66 4.31
N LYS A 56 -9.84 11.67 3.07
CA LYS A 56 -10.47 10.98 1.95
C LYS A 56 -10.55 9.48 2.14
N LEU A 57 -9.51 8.86 2.71
CA LEU A 57 -9.51 7.42 3.01
C LEU A 57 -10.58 7.06 4.06
N GLN A 58 -10.78 7.91 5.06
CA GLN A 58 -11.84 7.76 6.07
C GLN A 58 -13.23 7.95 5.45
N GLU A 59 -13.41 8.99 4.62
CA GLU A 59 -14.67 9.26 3.91
C GLU A 59 -15.06 8.14 2.95
N SER A 60 -14.08 7.52 2.28
CA SER A 60 -14.33 6.39 1.40
C SER A 60 -14.70 5.09 2.13
N LYS A 61 -14.88 5.12 3.47
CA LYS A 61 -15.16 3.93 4.29
C LYS A 61 -14.22 2.76 3.97
N LEU A 62 -12.93 3.05 3.75
CA LEU A 62 -11.90 2.01 3.60
C LEU A 62 -11.66 1.21 4.90
N ASP A 63 -12.53 1.37 5.91
CA ASP A 63 -12.80 0.36 6.93
C ASP A 63 -13.37 -0.97 6.37
N GLU A 64 -13.69 -1.03 5.06
CA GLU A 64 -13.79 -2.27 4.27
C GLU A 64 -12.52 -3.14 4.32
N THR A 65 -11.42 -2.69 4.93
CA THR A 65 -10.38 -3.59 5.41
C THR A 65 -10.92 -4.71 6.31
N SER A 66 -12.06 -4.52 6.98
CA SER A 66 -12.75 -5.58 7.75
C SER A 66 -13.21 -6.73 6.86
N GLU A 67 -13.74 -6.45 5.66
CA GLU A 67 -14.17 -7.46 4.70
C GLU A 67 -12.96 -8.20 4.11
N ILE A 68 -11.94 -7.45 3.68
CA ILE A 68 -10.68 -8.04 3.19
C ILE A 68 -10.00 -8.87 4.29
N THR A 69 -10.01 -8.41 5.54
CA THR A 69 -9.47 -9.14 6.69
C THR A 69 -10.27 -10.41 6.96
N SER A 70 -11.59 -10.35 6.89
CA SER A 70 -12.48 -11.50 7.05
C SER A 70 -12.26 -12.53 5.94
N GLN A 71 -12.13 -12.10 4.70
CA GLN A 71 -11.80 -12.96 3.56
C GLN A 71 -10.42 -13.62 3.73
N ARG A 72 -9.40 -12.88 4.17
CA ARG A 72 -8.06 -13.43 4.46
C ARG A 72 -8.10 -14.46 5.59
N MET A 73 -8.87 -14.21 6.65
CA MET A 73 -9.03 -15.17 7.74
C MET A 73 -9.75 -16.45 7.28
N ASN A 74 -10.82 -16.32 6.49
CA ASN A 74 -11.52 -17.46 5.91
C ASN A 74 -10.60 -18.29 5.00
N PHE A 75 -9.79 -17.64 4.17
CA PHE A 75 -8.87 -18.34 3.28
C PHE A 75 -7.80 -19.11 4.07
N LYS A 76 -7.22 -18.49 5.12
CA LYS A 76 -6.25 -19.13 6.01
C LYS A 76 -6.85 -20.34 6.73
N PHE A 77 -8.09 -20.22 7.20
CA PHE A 77 -8.81 -21.33 7.83
C PHE A 77 -9.03 -22.50 6.86
N ILE A 78 -9.46 -22.23 5.63
CA ILE A 78 -9.65 -23.26 4.60
C ILE A 78 -8.33 -23.99 4.32
N ILE A 79 -7.23 -23.27 4.08
CA ILE A 79 -5.91 -23.87 3.85
C ILE A 79 -5.50 -24.78 5.00
N SER A 80 -5.65 -24.31 6.25
CA SER A 80 -5.28 -25.11 7.42
C SER A 80 -6.05 -26.44 7.51
N LYS A 81 -7.33 -26.44 7.13
CA LYS A 81 -8.13 -27.68 7.07
C LYS A 81 -7.60 -28.64 6.01
N PHE A 82 -7.24 -28.13 4.84
CA PHE A 82 -6.69 -28.96 3.77
C PHE A 82 -5.31 -29.55 4.14
N GLU A 83 -4.44 -28.76 4.79
CA GLU A 83 -3.14 -29.25 5.27
C GLU A 83 -3.31 -30.37 6.30
N ILE A 84 -4.25 -30.22 7.22
CA ILE A 84 -4.61 -31.27 8.19
C ILE A 84 -5.08 -32.54 7.47
N ILE A 85 -6.00 -32.42 6.52
CA ILE A 85 -6.54 -33.56 5.76
C ILE A 85 -5.44 -34.28 4.97
N ILE A 86 -4.54 -33.54 4.31
CA ILE A 86 -3.41 -34.10 3.57
C ILE A 86 -2.46 -34.83 4.52
N THR A 87 -2.22 -34.28 5.71
CA THR A 87 -1.31 -34.89 6.71
C THR A 87 -1.91 -36.18 7.27
N PHE A 88 -3.21 -36.19 7.59
CA PHE A 88 -3.91 -37.40 8.02
C PHE A 88 -3.97 -38.48 6.94
N GLY A 89 -4.23 -38.11 5.68
CA GLY A 89 -4.24 -39.05 4.55
C GLY A 89 -2.88 -39.70 4.29
N LYS A 90 -1.78 -38.94 4.45
CA LYS A 90 -0.41 -39.49 4.36
C LYS A 90 -0.11 -40.46 5.51
N ASN A 91 -0.55 -40.15 6.72
CA ASN A 91 -0.36 -41.01 7.89
C ASN A 91 -1.15 -42.32 7.78
N GLN A 92 -2.38 -42.31 7.25
CA GLN A 92 -3.14 -43.54 7.00
C GLN A 92 -2.50 -44.45 5.95
N LYS A 93 -1.96 -43.90 4.86
CA LYS A 93 -1.23 -44.70 3.85
C LYS A 93 0.04 -45.33 4.42
N ASN A 94 0.78 -44.58 5.26
CA ASN A 94 1.95 -45.12 5.95
C ASN A 94 1.60 -46.22 6.95
N LEU A 95 0.47 -46.11 7.65
CA LEU A 95 -0.02 -47.17 8.54
C LEU A 95 -0.43 -48.41 7.73
N GLN A 96 -1.17 -48.27 6.63
CA GLN A 96 -1.54 -49.42 5.78
C GLN A 96 -0.33 -50.15 5.20
N ASN A 97 0.70 -49.42 4.75
CA ASN A 97 1.95 -50.04 4.27
C ASN A 97 2.75 -50.73 5.38
N LYS A 98 2.63 -50.30 6.64
CA LYS A 98 3.35 -50.89 7.77
C LYS A 98 2.75 -52.21 8.25
N TYR A 99 1.47 -52.47 7.98
CA TYR A 99 0.75 -53.69 8.39
C TYR A 99 0.43 -54.65 7.23
N MET A 100 0.92 -54.37 6.01
CA MET A 100 0.84 -55.27 4.84
C MET A 100 2.17 -55.97 4.52
N ILE A 101 3.01 -56.21 5.55
CA ILE A 101 4.19 -57.09 5.47
C ILE A 101 3.98 -58.25 6.43
#